data_AF-A0A6C0J2W9-F1
#
_entry.id   AF-A0A6C0J2W9-F1
#
_cell.length_a   1.000
_cell.length_b   1.000
_cell.length_c   1.000
_cell.angle_alpha   90.00
_cell.angle_beta   90.00
_cell.angle_gamma   90.00
#
_symmetry.space_group_name_H-M   'P 1'
#
loop_
_entity.id
_entity.type
_entity.pdbx_description
1 polymer ?
#
loop_
_entity_poly.entity_id
_entity_poly.type
_entity_poly.pdbx_seq_one_letter_code
_entity_poly.pdbx_strand_id
1 'polypeptide(L)' 'MDNEYRMQNIIIDLVSTKDKLENYIIDIDNNNEIVELYKNIESYIEKNCVHNIISDYIDIDPEHCTNITYCDICMKTFE' A
#
# COMPACT_ATOMS: atom_id res chain seq x y z
N MET A 1 -22.21 12.17 3.61
CA MET A 1 -20.89 11.58 3.89
C MET A 1 -20.95 10.15 3.40
N ASP A 2 -20.51 9.96 2.16
CA ASP A 2 -20.77 8.75 1.39
C ASP A 2 -19.93 7.55 1.86
N ASN A 3 -20.47 6.34 1.68
CA ASN A 3 -19.83 5.07 2.08
C ASN A 3 -18.45 4.89 1.45
N GLU A 4 -18.23 5.44 0.26
CA GLU A 4 -16.96 5.37 -0.46
C GLU A 4 -15.81 6.07 0.30
N TYR A 5 -16.06 7.27 0.84
CA TYR A 5 -15.05 7.99 1.63
C TYR A 5 -14.69 7.25 2.93
N ARG A 6 -15.66 6.56 3.55
CA ARG A 6 -15.39 5.72 4.73
C ARG A 6 -14.53 4.51 4.38
N MET A 7 -14.79 3.88 3.24
CA MET A 7 -13.99 2.76 2.75
C MET A 7 -12.55 3.19 2.42
N GLN A 8 -12.36 4.34 1.78
CA GLN A 8 -11.02 4.89 1.51
C GLN A 8 -10.22 5.10 2.80
N ASN A 9 -10.83 5.68 3.85
CA ASN A 9 -10.15 5.87 5.13
C ASN A 9 -9.73 4.54 5.78
N ILE A 10 -10.59 3.50 5.71
CA ILE A 10 -10.21 2.15 6.20
C ILE A 10 -9.00 1.61 5.43
N ILE A 11 -8.96 1.78 4.11
CA ILE A 11 -7.82 1.34 3.30
C ILE A 11 -6.54 2.08 3.71
N ILE A 12 -6.59 3.39 3.94
CA ILE A 12 -5.45 4.19 4.38
C ILE A 12 -4.91 3.71 5.74
N ASP A 13 -5.81 3.43 6.70
CA ASP A 13 -5.44 2.90 8.01
C ASP A 13 -4.80 1.51 7.90
N LEU A 14 -5.31 0.66 7.00
CA LEU A 14 -4.79 -0.67 6.74
C LEU A 14 -3.42 -0.64 6.06
N VAL A 15 -3.17 0.28 5.13
CA VAL A 15 -1.85 0.51 4.52
C VAL A 15 -0.85 0.89 5.60
N SER A 16 -1.20 1.87 6.43
CA SER A 16 -0.35 2.30 7.56
C SER A 16 -0.06 1.17 8.55
N THR A 17 -1.00 0.23 8.71
CA THR A 17 -0.82 -0.95 9.57
C THR A 17 0.07 -1.99 8.89
N LYS A 18 -0.15 -2.25 7.60
CA LYS A 18 0.65 -3.16 6.78
C LYS A 18 2.13 -2.76 6.82
N ASP A 19 2.45 -1.48 6.62
CA ASP A 19 3.82 -0.98 6.61
C ASP A 19 4.51 -1.15 7.97
N LYS A 20 3.78 -0.99 9.07
CA LYS A 20 4.31 -1.28 10.43
C LYS A 20 4.60 -2.77 10.59
N LEU A 21 3.69 -3.64 10.15
CA LEU A 21 3.88 -5.09 10.23
C LEU A 21 5.06 -5.57 9.38
N GLU A 22 5.25 -4.99 8.19
CA GLU A 22 6.40 -5.30 7.34
C GLU A 22 7.73 -5.04 8.05
N ASN A 23 7.85 -3.87 8.69
CA ASN A 23 9.03 -3.54 9.50
C ASN A 23 9.22 -4.54 10.67
N TYR A 24 8.15 -4.92 11.36
CA TYR A 24 8.23 -5.93 12.43
C TYR A 24 8.64 -7.32 11.93
N ILE A 25 8.19 -7.73 10.74
CA ILE A 25 8.54 -9.03 10.16
C ILE A 25 10.05 -9.08 9.84
N ILE A 26 10.60 -7.99 9.31
CA ILE A 26 12.03 -7.85 9.02
C ILE A 26 12.86 -8.00 10.30
N ASP A 27 12.38 -7.46 11.43
CA ASP A 27 13.12 -7.40 12.68
C ASP A 27 13.08 -8.70 13.54
N ILE A 28 12.03 -9.53 13.43
CA ILE A 28 11.74 -10.60 14.41
C ILE A 28 11.62 -12.00 13.77
N ASP A 29 12.45 -12.32 12.78
CA ASP A 29 12.62 -13.68 12.25
C ASP A 29 11.30 -14.39 11.89
N ASN A 30 10.49 -13.77 11.03
CA ASN A 30 9.30 -14.37 10.40
C ASN A 30 8.31 -15.04 11.36
N ASN A 31 7.85 -14.33 12.39
CA ASN A 31 6.71 -14.81 13.19
C ASN A 31 5.50 -15.12 12.29
N ASN A 32 5.13 -16.40 12.21
CA ASN A 32 4.10 -16.90 11.30
C ASN A 32 2.74 -16.19 11.45
N GLU A 33 2.34 -15.81 12.67
CA GLU A 33 1.07 -15.11 12.90
C GLU A 33 1.08 -13.69 12.35
N ILE A 34 2.22 -12.98 12.50
CA ILE A 34 2.39 -11.62 11.98
C ILE A 34 2.44 -11.64 10.45
N VAL A 35 3.14 -12.63 9.88
CA VAL A 35 3.19 -12.84 8.43
C VAL A 35 1.80 -13.14 7.86
N GLU A 36 1.01 -13.96 8.55
CA GLU A 36 -0.37 -14.25 8.14
C GLU A 36 -1.26 -13.01 8.21
N LEU A 37 -1.15 -12.21 9.27
CA LEU A 37 -1.86 -10.95 9.41
C LEU A 37 -1.49 -9.97 8.28
N TYR A 38 -0.20 -9.81 7.99
CA TYR A 38 0.30 -8.99 6.89
C TYR A 38 -0.35 -9.40 5.55
N LYS A 39 -0.33 -10.70 5.22
CA LYS A 39 -0.92 -11.24 3.98
C LYS A 39 -2.43 -11.02 3.91
N ASN A 40 -3.13 -11.15 5.04
CA ASN A 40 -4.57 -10.93 5.10
C ASN A 40 -4.93 -9.46 4.86
N ILE A 41 -4.16 -8.53 5.45
CA ILE A 41 -4.33 -7.09 5.22
C ILE A 41 -4.05 -6.74 3.76
N GLU A 42 -2.94 -7.22 3.21
CA GLU A 42 -2.56 -7.02 1.80
C GLU A 42 -3.65 -7.52 0.85
N SER A 43 -4.15 -8.75 1.08
CA SER A 43 -5.24 -9.32 0.28
C SER A 43 -6.54 -8.54 0.40
N TYR A 44 -6.86 -8.00 1.58
CA TYR A 44 -8.04 -7.17 1.76
C TYR A 44 -7.93 -5.86 0.98
N ILE A 45 -6.78 -5.18 1.07
CA ILE A 45 -6.53 -3.92 0.34
C ILE A 45 -6.69 -4.16 -1.16
N GLU A 46 -6.06 -5.19 -1.71
CA GLU A 46 -6.12 -5.53 -3.14
C GLU A 46 -7.57 -5.75 -3.64
N LYS A 47 -8.41 -6.38 -2.82
CA LYS A 47 -9.80 -6.70 -3.20
C LYS A 47 -10.77 -5.53 -3.07
N ASN A 48 -10.48 -4.57 -2.18
CA ASN A 48 -11.46 -3.56 -1.76
C ASN A 48 -11.03 -2.12 -2.07
N CYS A 49 -9.77 -1.88 -2.39
CA CYS A 49 -9.32 -0.57 -2.85
C CYS A 49 -9.88 -0.31 -4.25
N VAL A 50 -10.74 0.70 -4.36
CA VAL A 50 -11.10 1.26 -5.68
C VAL A 50 -9.92 2.13 -6.11
N HIS A 51 -8.98 1.51 -6.82
CA HIS A 51 -7.72 2.16 -7.14
C HIS A 51 -7.92 3.46 -7.92
N ASN A 52 -7.48 4.57 -7.32
CA ASN A 52 -7.35 5.84 -8.01
C ASN A 52 -5.92 5.94 -8.56
N ILE A 53 -5.76 5.48 -9.79
CA ILE A 53 -4.47 5.36 -10.44
C ILE A 53 -4.05 6.73 -11.00
N ILE A 54 -2.90 7.21 -10.54
CA ILE A 54 -2.27 8.44 -11.02
C ILE A 54 -0.87 8.14 -11.55
N SER A 55 -0.37 9.03 -12.39
CA SER A 55 1.00 8.96 -12.91
C SER A 55 1.81 10.14 -12.37
N ASP A 56 3.03 9.86 -11.95
CA ASP A 56 3.98 10.86 -11.47
C ASP A 56 5.36 10.62 -12.09
N TYR A 57 6.21 11.64 -12.06
CA TYR A 57 7.61 11.52 -12.44
C TYR A 57 8.47 11.56 -11.19
N ILE A 58 9.21 10.48 -10.94
CA ILE A 58 10.19 10.45 -9.85
C ILE A 58 11.59 10.63 -10.44
N ASP A 59 12.38 11.47 -9.76
CA ASP A 59 13.81 11.60 -10.06
C ASP A 59 14.52 10.36 -9.51
N ILE A 60 15.16 9.60 -10.39
CA ILE A 60 16.04 8.48 -10.01
C ILE A 60 17.42 9.04 -9.65
N ASP A 61 17.89 9.97 -10.46
CA ASP A 61 19.13 10.71 -10.27
C ASP A 61 19.02 12.09 -10.95
N PRO A 62 20.00 13.01 -10.78
CA PRO A 62 19.89 14.37 -11.31
C PRO A 62 19.69 14.50 -12.82
N GLU A 63 19.99 13.45 -13.59
CA GLU A 63 19.90 13.43 -15.05
C GLU A 63 18.75 12.55 -15.56
N HIS A 64 18.15 11.72 -14.71
CA HIS A 64 17.15 10.73 -15.11
C HIS A 64 15.89 10.78 -14.23
N CYS A 65 14.76 10.99 -14.89
CA CYS A 65 13.42 10.86 -14.31
C CYS A 65 12.74 9.61 -14.89
N THR A 66 11.98 8.87 -14.07
CA THR A 66 11.09 7.83 -14.58
C THR A 66 9.64 8.19 -14.31
N ASN A 67 8.78 7.88 -15.26
CA ASN A 67 7.36 7.90 -15.01
C ASN A 67 7.00 6.66 -14.18
N ILE A 68 6.23 6.85 -13.11
CA ILE A 68 5.61 5.78 -12.34
C ILE A 68 4.11 5.96 -12.39
N THR A 69 3.39 4.84 -12.36
CA THR A 69 1.94 4.83 -12.22
C THR A 69 1.59 4.08 -10.94
N TYR A 70 0.79 4.69 -10.06
CA TYR A 70 0.46 4.12 -8.76
C TYR A 70 -0.91 4.56 -8.27
N CYS A 71 -1.49 3.80 -7.33
CA CYS A 71 -2.72 4.20 -6.64
C CYS A 71 -2.38 5.16 -5.48
N ASP A 72 -2.93 6.37 -5.47
CA ASP A 72 -2.68 7.35 -4.40
C ASP A 72 -3.37 7.02 -3.06
N ILE A 73 -4.26 6.02 -3.05
CA ILE A 73 -4.94 5.54 -1.84
C ILE A 73 -4.14 4.44 -1.15
N CYS A 74 -3.68 3.44 -1.92
CA CYS A 74 -3.04 2.24 -1.36
C CYS A 74 -1.57 2.08 -1.73
N MET A 75 -1.00 3.03 -2.46
CA MET A 75 0.41 3.11 -2.86
C MET A 75 0.91 1.92 -3.70
N LYS A 76 0.00 1.11 -4.24
CA LYS A 76 0.36 0.03 -5.18
C LYS A 76 0.82 0.66 -6.50
N THR A 77 1.97 0.23 -7.01
CA THR A 77 2.45 0.57 -8.35
C THR A 77 1.84 -0.33 -9.41
N PHE A 78 1.66 0.22 -10.60
CA PHE A 78 1.15 -0.46 -11.80
C PHE A 78 2.15 -0.16 -12.91
N GLU A 79 2.85 -1.20 -13.38
CA GLU A 79 3.80 -1.13 -14.50
C GLU A 79 3.09 -1.00 -15.86
#